data_AF-A0A0J8RXF6-F1
#
_entry.id   AF-A0A0J8RXF6-F1
#
_cell.length_a   1.000
_cell.length_b   1.000
_cell.length_c   1.000
_cell.angle_alpha   90.00
_cell.angle_beta   90.00
_cell.angle_gamma   90.00
#
_symmetry.space_group_name_H-M   'P 1'
#
loop_
_entity.id
_entity.type
_entity.pdbx_description
1 polymer ?
#
loop_
_entity_poly.entity_id
_entity_poly.type
_entity_poly.pdbx_seq_one_letter_code
_entity_poly.pdbx_strand_id
1 'polypeptide(L)'
;MSLPLSTISSFRTSFSPFSPLSKPCRLVLSLLQTPTTTPASSASHIKISVTRLPRNSPQLPEMTIGFRNGKELKFEVGKNKMAIGDILEELGRVGRVIEREESLKG
;
A
#
# COMPACT_ATOMS: atom_id res chain seq x y z
N MET A 1 6.18 4.36 -14.51
CA MET A 1 7.13 4.06 -13.41
C MET A 1 6.85 2.64 -12.92
N SER A 2 7.87 1.80 -12.77
CA SER A 2 7.71 0.48 -12.14
C SER A 2 7.65 0.61 -10.62
N LEU A 3 6.72 -0.10 -9.98
CA LEU A 3 6.62 -0.17 -8.52
C LEU A 3 7.50 -1.32 -8.01
N PRO A 4 8.32 -1.08 -6.96
CA PRO A 4 9.19 -2.10 -6.36
C PRO A 4 8.39 -3.06 -5.47
N LEU A 5 7.50 -3.86 -6.09
CA LEU A 5 6.58 -4.77 -5.41
C LEU A 5 7.30 -5.83 -4.56
N SER A 6 8.51 -6.21 -4.95
CA SER A 6 9.39 -7.12 -4.21
C SER A 6 9.73 -6.59 -2.82
N THR A 7 9.76 -5.29 -2.58
CA THR A 7 10.12 -4.73 -1.27
C THR A 7 8.96 -4.69 -0.28
N ILE A 8 7.74 -4.84 -0.77
CA ILE A 8 6.51 -4.71 0.03
C ILE A 8 6.22 -6.05 0.70
N SER A 9 5.93 -6.02 2.00
CA SER A 9 5.61 -7.21 2.81
C SER A 9 4.14 -7.24 3.23
N SER A 10 3.57 -6.07 3.55
CA SER A 10 2.19 -5.98 4.01
C SER A 10 1.50 -4.73 3.52
N PHE A 11 0.19 -4.84 3.33
CA PHE A 11 -0.68 -3.73 2.97
C PHE A 11 -1.93 -3.78 3.82
N ARG A 12 -2.18 -2.72 4.57
CA ARG A 12 -3.39 -2.54 5.37
C ARG A 12 -4.12 -1.33 4.88
N THR A 13 -5.42 -1.42 4.67
CA THR A 13 -6.22 -0.24 4.35
C THR A 13 -7.58 -0.30 5.02
N SER A 14 -8.03 0.86 5.52
CA SER A 14 -9.34 1.05 6.10
C SER A 14 -10.05 2.13 5.29
N PHE A 15 -11.14 1.77 4.62
CA PHE A 15 -11.88 2.74 3.79
C PHE A 15 -13.35 2.35 3.60
N SER A 16 -14.19 3.36 3.34
CA SER A 16 -15.59 3.17 2.92
C SER A 16 -15.65 3.22 1.39
N PRO A 17 -16.21 2.20 0.70
CA PRO A 17 -16.32 2.21 -0.76
C PRO A 17 -17.25 3.31 -1.30
N PHE A 18 -18.12 3.85 -0.44
CA PHE A 18 -19.07 4.92 -0.77
C PHE A 18 -18.46 6.31 -0.65
N SER A 19 -17.31 6.45 0.04
CA SER A 19 -16.65 7.75 0.15
C SER A 19 -15.78 8.01 -1.08
N PRO A 20 -15.91 9.20 -1.72
CA PRO A 20 -15.08 9.56 -2.86
C PRO A 20 -13.60 9.68 -2.49
N LEU A 21 -13.31 10.05 -1.23
CA LEU A 21 -11.95 10.16 -0.68
C LEU A 21 -11.25 8.79 -0.60
N SER A 22 -11.99 7.69 -0.65
CA SER A 22 -11.45 6.33 -0.63
C SER A 22 -10.96 5.86 -2.01
N LYS A 23 -11.09 6.66 -3.07
CA LYS A 23 -10.67 6.29 -4.43
C LYS A 23 -9.18 5.87 -4.49
N PRO A 24 -8.22 6.60 -3.87
CA PRO A 24 -6.82 6.19 -3.90
C PRO A 24 -6.58 4.85 -3.20
N CYS A 25 -7.21 4.59 -2.05
CA CYS A 25 -7.11 3.30 -1.35
C CYS A 25 -7.55 2.13 -2.23
N ARG A 26 -8.65 2.28 -2.97
CA ARG A 26 -9.15 1.24 -3.88
C ARG A 26 -8.21 0.99 -5.05
N LEU A 27 -7.67 2.05 -5.65
CA LEU A 27 -6.77 1.93 -6.78
C LEU A 27 -5.43 1.29 -6.37
N VAL A 28 -4.84 1.71 -5.25
CA VAL A 28 -3.62 1.09 -4.71
C VAL A 28 -3.87 -0.38 -4.37
N LEU A 29 -5.01 -0.70 -3.76
CA LEU A 29 -5.41 -2.08 -3.51
C LEU A 29 -5.46 -2.90 -4.81
N SER A 30 -6.06 -2.37 -5.89
CA SER A 30 -6.10 -3.04 -7.19
C SER A 30 -4.73 -3.19 -7.85
N LEU A 31 -3.81 -2.25 -7.65
CA LEU A 31 -2.44 -2.34 -8.18
C LEU A 31 -1.60 -3.39 -7.45
N LEU A 32 -1.81 -3.55 -6.13
CA LEU A 32 -1.12 -4.55 -5.32
C LEU A 32 -1.76 -5.94 -5.44
N GLN A 33 -3.07 -6.00 -5.72
CA GLN A 33 -3.79 -7.23 -6.03
C GLN A 33 -3.56 -7.62 -7.49
N THR A 34 -2.35 -8.00 -7.86
CA THR A 34 -2.14 -8.74 -9.11
C THR A 34 -2.71 -10.15 -8.98
N PRO A 35 -3.36 -10.71 -10.03
CA PRO A 35 -4.11 -11.98 -10.01
C PRO A 35 -3.28 -13.24 -9.74
N THR A 36 -1.99 -13.08 -9.43
CA THR A 36 -1.16 -14.11 -8.81
C THR A 36 -1.16 -13.84 -7.32
N THR A 37 -2.11 -14.46 -6.60
CA THR A 37 -1.92 -14.77 -5.18
C THR A 37 -0.71 -15.69 -5.09
N THR A 38 0.48 -15.08 -5.13
CA THR A 38 1.74 -15.71 -4.81
C THR A 38 1.52 -16.49 -3.52
N PRO A 39 1.78 -17.81 -3.50
CA PRO A 39 1.58 -18.64 -2.32
C PRO A 39 2.15 -17.95 -1.08
N ALA A 40 1.59 -18.18 0.10
CA ALA A 40 2.12 -17.57 1.34
C ALA A 40 3.61 -17.87 1.58
N SER A 41 4.13 -18.92 0.93
CA SER A 41 5.55 -19.32 0.92
C SER A 41 6.43 -18.55 -0.09
N SER A 42 5.85 -17.79 -1.00
CA SER A 42 6.57 -17.03 -2.00
C SER A 42 7.13 -15.75 -1.39
N ALA A 43 8.39 -15.43 -1.69
CA ALA A 43 9.02 -14.20 -1.22
C ALA A 43 8.20 -12.96 -1.60
N SER A 44 7.57 -12.94 -2.79
CA SER A 44 6.75 -11.83 -3.28
C SER A 44 5.33 -11.77 -2.70
N HIS A 45 5.00 -12.60 -1.70
CA HIS A 45 3.71 -12.55 -1.04
C HIS A 45 3.53 -11.26 -0.23
N ILE A 46 2.49 -10.50 -0.56
CA ILE A 46 2.06 -9.31 0.18
C ILE A 46 0.86 -9.67 1.05
N LYS A 47 0.99 -9.51 2.37
CA LYS A 47 -0.13 -9.71 3.30
C LYS A 47 -1.10 -8.53 3.21
N ILE A 48 -2.25 -8.74 2.58
CA ILE A 48 -3.27 -7.70 2.38
C ILE A 48 -4.37 -7.82 3.45
N SER A 49 -4.65 -6.72 4.15
CA SER A 49 -5.72 -6.60 5.13
C SER A 49 -6.61 -5.40 4.79
N VAL A 50 -7.86 -5.67 4.39
CA VAL A 50 -8.82 -4.63 3.97
C VAL A 50 -9.96 -4.55 4.98
N THR A 51 -10.04 -3.41 5.67
CA THR A 51 -11.16 -3.10 6.56
C THR A 51 -12.17 -2.23 5.81
N ARG A 52 -13.34 -2.79 5.52
CA ARG A 52 -14.43 -2.08 4.85
C ARG A 52 -15.25 -1.34 5.90
N LEU A 53 -15.26 -0.02 5.84
CA LEU A 53 -16.03 0.81 6.76
C LEU A 53 -17.48 0.94 6.30
N PRO A 54 -18.45 1.00 7.24
CA PRO A 54 -19.85 1.30 6.93
C PRO A 54 -20.01 2.66 6.23
N ARG A 55 -21.12 2.83 5.51
CA ARG A 55 -21.41 4.05 4.73
C ARG A 55 -21.35 5.34 5.55
N ASN A 56 -21.86 5.31 6.78
CA ASN A 56 -21.96 6.48 7.66
C ASN A 56 -20.81 6.57 8.68
N SER A 57 -19.71 5.84 8.48
CA SER A 57 -18.57 5.88 9.40
C SER A 57 -17.91 7.26 9.38
N PRO A 58 -17.63 7.86 10.56
CA PRO A 58 -16.86 9.10 10.63
C PRO A 58 -15.36 8.89 10.38
N GLN A 59 -14.90 7.63 10.37
CA GLN A 59 -13.49 7.32 10.18
C GLN A 59 -13.05 7.64 8.74
N LEU A 60 -12.04 8.49 8.63
CA LEU A 60 -11.43 8.86 7.36
C LEU A 60 -10.62 7.68 6.78
N PRO A 61 -10.56 7.54 5.44
CA PRO A 61 -9.79 6.48 4.82
C PRO A 61 -8.29 6.64 5.08
N GLU A 62 -7.66 5.53 5.44
CA GLU A 62 -6.22 5.43 5.69
C GLU A 62 -5.65 4.15 5.05
N MET A 63 -4.35 4.17 4.75
CA MET A 63 -3.63 2.98 4.34
C MET A 63 -2.23 2.95 4.94
N THR A 64 -1.72 1.75 5.18
CA THR A 64 -0.40 1.48 5.69
C THR A 64 0.27 0.46 4.80
N ILE A 65 1.50 0.74 4.38
CA ILE A 65 2.34 -0.14 3.57
C ILE A 65 3.54 -0.53 4.41
N GLY A 66 3.69 -1.82 4.69
CA GLY A 66 4.88 -2.38 5.35
C GLY A 66 5.85 -2.93 4.32
N PHE A 67 7.14 -2.71 4.57
CA PHE A 67 8.24 -3.21 3.75
C PHE A 67 8.95 -4.39 4.43
N ARG A 68 9.75 -5.13 3.67
CA ARG A 68 10.50 -6.29 4.18
C ARG A 68 11.56 -5.94 5.23
N ASN A 69 12.12 -4.73 5.16
CA ASN A 69 13.09 -4.24 6.15
C ASN A 69 12.44 -3.78 7.48
N GLY A 70 11.12 -3.96 7.64
CA GLY A 70 10.38 -3.55 8.83
C GLY A 70 9.96 -2.07 8.85
N LYS A 71 10.29 -1.27 7.82
CA LYS A 71 9.75 0.10 7.70
C LYS A 71 8.26 0.03 7.37
N GLU A 72 7.49 0.97 7.92
CA GLU A 72 6.07 1.15 7.63
C GLU A 72 5.80 2.58 7.17
N LEU A 73 4.98 2.74 6.13
CA LEU A 73 4.49 4.02 5.64
C LEU A 73 2.99 4.10 5.86
N LYS A 74 2.56 5.07 6.66
CA LYS A 74 1.14 5.37 6.88
C LYS A 74 0.73 6.59 6.05
N PHE A 75 -0.37 6.46 5.33
CA PHE A 75 -0.97 7.50 4.51
C PHE A 75 -2.38 7.83 5.02
N GLU A 76 -2.57 9.06 5.51
CA GLU A 76 -3.87 9.60 5.92
C GLU A 76 -4.62 10.18 4.71
N VAL A 77 -5.02 9.29 3.80
CA VAL A 77 -5.60 9.64 2.49
C VAL A 77 -6.79 10.59 2.62
N GLY A 78 -7.70 10.32 3.56
CA GLY A 78 -8.90 11.12 3.75
C GLY A 78 -8.65 12.50 4.34
N LYS A 79 -7.65 12.64 5.22
CA LYS A 79 -7.34 13.90 5.90
C LYS A 79 -6.57 14.85 4.99
N ASN A 80 -5.57 14.32 4.30
CA ASN A 80 -4.67 15.11 3.46
C ASN A 80 -5.14 15.19 2.00
N LYS A 81 -6.27 14.55 1.66
CA LYS A 81 -6.82 14.47 0.30
C LYS A 81 -5.77 14.05 -0.74
N MET A 82 -4.94 13.07 -0.37
CA MET A 82 -3.81 12.66 -1.18
C MET A 82 -4.26 12.12 -2.53
N ALA A 83 -3.57 12.50 -3.60
CA ALA A 83 -3.77 11.88 -4.90
C ALA A 83 -3.09 10.52 -4.95
N ILE A 84 -3.54 9.66 -5.86
CA ILE A 84 -2.85 8.39 -6.12
C ILE A 84 -1.41 8.59 -6.58
N GLY A 85 -1.15 9.64 -7.36
CA GLY A 85 0.18 9.97 -7.87
C GLY A 85 1.19 10.13 -6.74
N ASP A 86 0.87 10.99 -5.77
CA ASP A 86 1.70 11.27 -4.59
C ASP A 86 2.01 10.00 -3.79
N ILE A 87 1.01 9.13 -3.61
CA ILE A 87 1.17 7.87 -2.89
C ILE A 87 2.11 6.92 -3.64
N LEU A 88 1.94 6.80 -4.96
CA LEU A 88 2.79 5.92 -5.78
C LEU A 88 4.22 6.44 -5.91
N GLU A 89 4.40 7.76 -5.93
CA GLU A 89 5.72 8.38 -5.96
C GLU A 89 6.48 8.13 -4.64
N GLU A 90 5.85 8.37 -3.49
CA GLU A 90 6.47 8.09 -2.19
C GLU A 90 6.76 6.60 -2.00
N LEU A 91 5.82 5.74 -2.38
CA LEU A 91 6.02 4.29 -2.37
C LEU A 91 7.21 3.87 -3.25
N GLY A 92 7.28 4.41 -4.47
CA GLY A 92 8.37 4.16 -5.41
C GLY A 92 9.72 4.67 -4.90
N ARG A 93 9.74 5.85 -4.26
CA ARG A 93 10.94 6.45 -3.67
C ARG A 93 11.50 5.56 -2.56
N VAL A 94 10.65 5.19 -1.60
CA VAL A 94 11.08 4.37 -0.45
C VAL A 94 11.45 2.97 -0.88
N GLY A 95 10.65 2.31 -1.73
CA GLY A 95 10.96 0.97 -2.18
C GLY A 95 12.29 0.90 -2.95
N ARG A 96 12.61 1.87 -3.81
CA ARG A 96 13.92 1.91 -4.51
C ARG A 96 15.10 2.09 -3.56
N VAL A 97 14.94 2.88 -2.50
CA VAL A 97 15.98 3.02 -1.47
C VAL A 97 16.22 1.67 -0.80
N ILE A 98 15.15 0.93 -0.50
CA ILE A 98 15.23 -0.40 0.11
C ILE A 98 15.87 -1.41 -0.84
N GLU A 99 15.49 -1.43 -2.12
CA GLU A 99 16.13 -2.30 -3.12
C GLU A 99 17.64 -2.04 -3.22
N ARG A 100 18.06 -0.78 -3.17
CA ARG A 100 19.48 -0.41 -3.15
C ARG A 100 20.18 -0.87 -1.87
N GLU A 101 19.56 -0.65 -0.71
CA GLU A 101 20.08 -1.12 0.59
C GLU A 101 20.24 -2.64 0.62
N GLU A 102 19.29 -3.39 0.05
CA GLU A 102 19.35 -4.86 -0.07
C GLU A 102 20.44 -5.28 -1.06
N SER A 103 20.56 -4.62 -2.21
CA SER A 103 21.60 -4.89 -3.21
C SER A 103 23.01 -4.61 -2.73
N LEU A 104 23.20 -3.68 -1.78
CA LEU A 104 24.52 -3.33 -1.23
C LEU A 104 24.97 -4.28 -0.10
N LYS A 105 24.04 -5.07 0.45
CA LYS A 105 24.31 -6.06 1.50
C LYS A 105 24.57 -7.47 0.96
N GLY A 106 24.30 -7.68 -0.34
CA GLY A 106 24.65 -8.90 -1.08
C GLY A 106 25.98 -8.76 -1.79
#